data_AF-A0A7S2RS58-F1
#
_entry.id   AF-A0A7S2RS58-F1
#
_cell.length_a   1.000
_cell.length_b   1.000
_cell.length_c   1.000
_cell.angle_alpha   90.00
_cell.angle_beta   90.00
_cell.angle_gamma   90.00
#
_symmetry.space_group_name_H-M   'P 1'
#
loop_
_entity.id
_entity.type
_entity.pdbx_description
1 polymer ?
#
loop_
_entity_poly.entity_id
_entity_poly.type
_entity_poly.pdbx_seq_one_letter_code
_entity_poly.pdbx_strand_id
1 'polypeptide(L)'
;NTTTQQQQRILWQDLKKNIHSVLNRLNSSTIKPLIHQLFMECNLIRGRGILTKSLLRAASTSPSYVHIYSALVAVLNTKLPEIGELILNRTIHSFQRAYARRDKSHALAMVLMIGHLFNQGVCYQLLVLQVLTVLLERPTDDSVEVALVLIRTTGKSLMLTSPAGLHAVMERLRQLLHEGGKINKRIQ
;
A
#
# COMPACT_ATOMS: atom_id res chain seq x y z
N ASN A 1 16.31 -12.37 -34.77
CA ASN A 1 14.87 -12.72 -34.76
C ASN A 1 14.03 -11.52 -34.32
N THR A 2 13.59 -10.70 -35.27
CA THR A 2 12.69 -9.57 -35.00
C THR A 2 11.25 -10.09 -34.91
N THR A 3 10.70 -10.15 -33.70
CA THR A 3 9.27 -10.43 -33.47
C THR A 3 8.44 -9.34 -34.13
N THR A 4 7.38 -9.73 -34.85
CA THR A 4 6.50 -8.77 -35.54
C THR A 4 5.73 -7.92 -34.53
N GLN A 5 5.29 -6.72 -34.93
CA GLN A 5 4.50 -5.84 -34.07
C GLN A 5 3.22 -6.54 -33.56
N GLN A 6 2.58 -7.36 -34.40
CA GLN A 6 1.41 -8.14 -34.04
C GLN A 6 1.72 -9.17 -32.95
N GLN A 7 2.82 -9.92 -33.09
CA GLN A 7 3.27 -10.87 -32.07
C GLN A 7 3.56 -10.16 -30.74
N GLN A 8 4.22 -9.00 -30.77
CA GLN A 8 4.49 -8.23 -29.55
C GLN A 8 3.21 -7.76 -28.85
N ARG A 9 2.17 -7.39 -29.62
CA ARG A 9 0.86 -7.02 -29.06
C ARG A 9 0.18 -8.21 -28.38
N ILE A 10 0.21 -9.39 -29.00
CA ILE A 10 -0.34 -10.61 -28.41
C ILE A 10 0.37 -10.95 -27.10
N LEU A 11 1.71 -11.02 -27.12
CA LEU A 11 2.52 -11.27 -25.93
C LEU A 11 2.27 -10.26 -24.81
N TRP A 12 2.04 -8.98 -25.14
CA TRP A 12 1.69 -7.96 -24.16
C TRP A 12 0.30 -8.17 -23.54
N GLN A 13 -0.70 -8.56 -24.33
CA GLN A 13 -2.03 -8.86 -23.79
C GLN A 13 -2.01 -10.10 -22.90
N ASP A 14 -1.25 -11.13 -23.28
CA ASP A 14 -1.13 -12.35 -22.49
C ASP A 14 -0.39 -12.09 -21.18
N LEU A 15 0.70 -11.32 -21.20
CA LEU A 15 1.37 -10.85 -19.99
C LEU A 15 0.41 -10.12 -19.04
N LYS A 16 -0.41 -9.22 -19.58
CA LYS A 16 -1.41 -8.48 -18.80
C LYS A 16 -2.47 -9.41 -18.19
N LYS A 17 -2.98 -10.37 -18.96
CA LYS A 17 -3.96 -11.36 -18.51
C LYS A 17 -3.38 -12.25 -17.40
N ASN A 18 -2.16 -12.74 -17.56
CA ASN A 18 -1.51 -13.62 -16.59
C ASN A 18 -1.29 -12.91 -15.26
N ILE A 19 -0.77 -11.67 -15.28
CA ILE A 19 -0.59 -10.86 -14.07
C ILE A 19 -1.93 -10.64 -13.35
N HIS A 20 -2.99 -10.27 -14.09
CA HIS A 20 -4.31 -10.10 -13.49
C HIS A 20 -4.86 -11.39 -12.88
N SER A 21 -4.72 -12.51 -13.59
CA SER A 21 -5.18 -13.83 -13.14
C SER A 21 -4.48 -14.27 -11.85
N VAL A 22 -3.17 -14.02 -11.75
CA VAL A 22 -2.40 -14.27 -10.52
C VAL A 22 -2.92 -13.45 -9.36
N LEU A 23 -3.08 -12.14 -9.52
CA LEU A 23 -3.53 -11.26 -8.44
C LEU A 23 -4.95 -11.59 -7.95
N ASN A 24 -5.86 -11.96 -8.86
CA ASN A 24 -7.24 -12.31 -8.50
C ASN A 24 -7.36 -13.61 -7.70
N ARG A 25 -6.40 -14.54 -7.87
CA ARG A 25 -6.37 -15.82 -7.15
C ARG A 25 -5.52 -15.78 -5.88
N LEU A 26 -4.91 -14.64 -5.57
CA LEU A 26 -3.96 -14.50 -4.48
C LEU A 26 -4.67 -14.52 -3.12
N ASN A 27 -4.28 -15.47 -2.28
CA ASN A 27 -4.67 -15.57 -0.88
C ASN A 27 -3.57 -16.29 -0.07
N SER A 28 -3.78 -16.48 1.24
CA SER A 28 -2.75 -17.03 2.13
C SER A 28 -2.34 -18.47 1.80
N SER A 29 -3.23 -19.28 1.21
CA SER A 29 -2.90 -20.65 0.80
C SER A 29 -2.31 -20.73 -0.62
N THR A 30 -2.62 -19.77 -1.49
CA THR A 30 -2.17 -19.78 -2.89
C THR A 30 -0.94 -18.92 -3.16
N ILE A 31 -0.51 -18.06 -2.22
CA ILE A 31 0.59 -17.10 -2.45
C ILE A 31 1.88 -17.76 -2.92
N LYS A 32 2.28 -18.89 -2.33
CA LYS A 32 3.54 -19.58 -2.67
C LYS A 32 3.56 -20.08 -4.13
N PRO A 33 2.62 -20.94 -4.58
CA PRO A 33 2.62 -21.39 -5.98
C PRO A 33 2.42 -20.24 -6.97
N LEU A 34 1.61 -19.23 -6.63
CA LEU A 34 1.37 -18.08 -7.50
C LEU A 34 2.59 -17.17 -7.65
N ILE A 35 3.45 -17.05 -6.63
CA ILE A 35 4.74 -16.37 -6.75
C ILE A 35 5.64 -17.08 -7.77
N HIS A 36 5.75 -18.42 -7.67
CA HIS A 36 6.52 -19.19 -8.64
C HIS A 36 5.98 -19.01 -10.06
N GLN A 37 4.66 -19.10 -10.23
CA GLN A 37 4.00 -18.85 -11.52
C GLN A 37 4.35 -17.45 -12.05
N LEU A 38 4.27 -16.42 -11.19
CA LEU A 38 4.54 -15.05 -11.57
C LEU A 38 5.98 -14.85 -12.04
N PHE A 39 6.97 -15.45 -11.38
CA PHE A 39 8.38 -15.34 -11.78
C PHE A 39 8.73 -16.16 -13.02
N MET A 40 8.09 -17.32 -13.23
CA MET A 40 8.40 -18.20 -14.35
C MET A 40 7.68 -17.79 -15.64
N GLU A 41 6.44 -17.34 -15.54
CA GLU A 41 5.58 -17.12 -16.71
C GLU A 41 5.44 -15.63 -17.10
N CYS A 42 5.77 -14.69 -16.22
CA CYS A 42 5.60 -13.26 -16.49
C CYS A 42 6.94 -12.53 -16.57
N ASN A 43 7.15 -11.77 -17.64
CA ASN A 43 8.26 -10.82 -17.72
C ASN A 43 7.92 -9.58 -16.86
N LEU A 44 8.27 -9.64 -15.57
CA LEU A 44 7.92 -8.62 -14.58
C LEU A 44 8.64 -7.29 -14.79
N ILE A 45 9.85 -7.29 -15.37
CA ILE A 45 10.57 -6.06 -15.72
C ILE A 45 9.78 -5.27 -16.78
N ARG A 46 9.34 -5.95 -17.84
CA ARG A 46 8.48 -5.36 -18.88
C ARG A 46 7.08 -5.05 -18.36
N GLY A 47 6.54 -5.91 -17.49
CA GLY A 47 5.20 -5.84 -16.93
C GLY A 47 5.04 -4.96 -15.69
N ARG A 48 6.10 -4.35 -15.14
CA ARG A 48 6.10 -3.65 -13.84
C ARG A 48 5.00 -2.62 -13.69
N GLY A 49 4.71 -1.88 -14.77
CA GLY A 49 3.65 -0.88 -14.81
C GLY A 49 2.24 -1.47 -14.77
N ILE A 50 2.04 -2.62 -15.42
CA ILE A 50 0.78 -3.39 -15.36
C ILE A 50 0.61 -3.93 -13.94
N LEU A 51 1.61 -4.68 -13.44
CA LEU A 51 1.60 -5.26 -12.11
C LEU A 51 1.25 -4.24 -11.04
N THR A 52 1.95 -3.10 -11.03
CA THR A 52 1.68 -2.04 -10.05
C THR A 52 0.25 -1.52 -10.16
N LYS A 53 -0.22 -1.23 -11.38
CA LYS A 53 -1.59 -0.70 -11.58
C LYS A 53 -2.65 -1.70 -11.11
N SER A 54 -2.47 -2.98 -11.43
CA SER A 54 -3.41 -4.05 -11.10
C SER A 54 -3.43 -4.34 -9.61
N LEU A 55 -2.27 -4.31 -8.96
CA LEU A 55 -2.12 -4.51 -7.54
C LEU A 55 -2.71 -3.35 -6.73
N LEU A 56 -2.45 -2.10 -7.11
CA LEU A 56 -3.08 -0.94 -6.45
C LEU A 56 -4.61 -0.92 -6.66
N ARG A 57 -5.09 -1.32 -7.84
CA ARG A 57 -6.53 -1.48 -8.08
C ARG A 57 -7.13 -2.55 -7.17
N ALA A 58 -6.48 -3.71 -7.07
CA ALA A 58 -6.91 -4.81 -6.21
C ALA A 58 -6.93 -4.40 -4.73
N ALA A 59 -5.91 -3.67 -4.27
CA ALA A 59 -5.84 -3.11 -2.92
C ALA A 59 -7.02 -2.18 -2.61
N SER A 60 -7.41 -1.32 -3.56
CA SER A 60 -8.58 -0.43 -3.42
C SER A 60 -9.91 -1.18 -3.45
N THR A 61 -10.06 -2.20 -4.31
CA THR A 61 -11.32 -2.95 -4.44
C THR A 61 -11.50 -4.02 -3.37
N SER A 62 -10.40 -4.48 -2.77
CA SER A 62 -10.39 -5.57 -1.80
C SER A 62 -9.44 -5.28 -0.63
N PRO A 63 -9.74 -4.27 0.22
CA PRO A 63 -8.86 -3.83 1.30
C PRO A 63 -8.48 -4.95 2.29
N SER A 64 -9.38 -5.91 2.51
CA SER A 64 -9.13 -7.06 3.40
C SER A 64 -7.96 -7.93 2.94
N TYR A 65 -7.56 -7.88 1.66
CA TYR A 65 -6.46 -8.68 1.10
C TYR A 65 -5.13 -7.91 1.01
N VAL A 66 -5.08 -6.65 1.44
CA VAL A 66 -3.89 -5.79 1.30
C VAL A 66 -2.65 -6.37 1.97
N HIS A 67 -2.81 -7.07 3.09
CA HIS A 67 -1.71 -7.75 3.76
C HIS A 67 -1.08 -8.87 2.89
N ILE A 68 -1.89 -9.56 2.09
CA ILE A 68 -1.46 -10.61 1.15
C ILE A 68 -0.78 -9.98 -0.06
N TYR A 69 -1.34 -8.89 -0.61
CA TYR A 69 -0.68 -8.14 -1.67
C TYR A 69 0.68 -7.59 -1.23
N SER A 70 0.78 -7.10 0.00
CA SER A 70 2.04 -6.60 0.55
C SER A 70 3.08 -7.71 0.76
N ALA A 71 2.64 -8.91 1.18
CA ALA A 71 3.53 -10.08 1.26
C ALA A 71 4.08 -10.49 -0.12
N LEU A 72 3.25 -10.44 -1.17
CA LEU A 72 3.72 -10.63 -2.54
C LEU A 72 4.77 -9.57 -2.91
N VAL A 73 4.50 -8.29 -2.63
CA VAL A 73 5.45 -7.20 -2.92
C VAL A 73 6.77 -7.40 -2.18
N ALA A 74 6.74 -7.87 -0.93
CA ALA A 74 7.95 -8.14 -0.16
C ALA A 74 8.84 -9.19 -0.86
N VAL A 75 8.26 -10.30 -1.31
CA VAL A 75 9.01 -11.32 -2.04
C VAL A 75 9.54 -10.79 -3.36
N LEU A 76 8.73 -10.05 -4.12
CA LEU A 76 9.17 -9.39 -5.35
C LEU A 76 10.36 -8.44 -5.09
N ASN A 77 10.30 -7.65 -4.02
CA ASN A 77 11.33 -6.69 -3.64
C ASN A 77 12.68 -7.36 -3.34
N THR A 78 12.69 -8.61 -2.85
CA THR A 78 13.94 -9.35 -2.62
C THR A 78 14.69 -9.74 -3.90
N LYS A 79 14.00 -9.77 -5.04
CA LYS A 79 14.56 -10.21 -6.34
C LYS A 79 14.61 -9.10 -7.38
N LEU A 80 13.64 -8.20 -7.36
CA LEU A 80 13.43 -7.10 -8.31
C LEU A 80 13.07 -5.84 -7.50
N PRO A 81 14.03 -5.23 -6.77
CA PRO A 81 13.78 -4.10 -5.88
C PRO A 81 13.17 -2.89 -6.60
N GLU A 82 13.47 -2.69 -7.88
CA GLU A 82 12.90 -1.63 -8.73
C GLU A 82 11.37 -1.77 -8.88
N ILE A 83 10.82 -2.97 -8.73
CA ILE A 83 9.37 -3.21 -8.71
C ILE A 83 8.79 -2.79 -7.37
N GLY A 84 9.44 -3.14 -6.26
CA GLY A 84 9.02 -2.73 -4.92
C GLY A 84 9.02 -1.20 -4.78
N GLU A 85 10.09 -0.55 -5.26
CA GLU A 85 10.22 0.90 -5.32
C GLU A 85 9.10 1.53 -6.16
N LEU A 86 8.84 1.03 -7.37
CA LEU A 86 7.78 1.55 -8.24
C LEU A 86 6.39 1.43 -7.58
N ILE A 87 6.12 0.30 -6.92
CA ILE A 87 4.84 0.07 -6.23
C ILE A 87 4.71 1.06 -5.07
N LEU A 88 5.73 1.18 -4.23
CA LEU A 88 5.72 2.11 -3.10
C LEU A 88 5.52 3.56 -3.55
N ASN A 89 6.29 4.03 -4.53
CA ASN A 89 6.20 5.39 -5.07
C ASN A 89 4.80 5.69 -5.63
N ARG A 90 4.19 4.73 -6.35
CA ARG A 90 2.81 4.91 -6.84
C ARG A 90 1.77 4.85 -5.74
N THR A 91 1.96 4.05 -4.69
CA THR A 91 1.08 4.06 -3.51
C THR A 91 1.09 5.42 -2.83
N ILE A 92 2.28 5.99 -2.60
CA ILE A 92 2.45 7.32 -1.97
C ILE A 92 1.77 8.39 -2.82
N HIS A 93 2.05 8.43 -4.13
CA HIS A 93 1.43 9.40 -5.03
C HIS A 93 -0.09 9.25 -5.09
N SER A 94 -0.59 8.01 -5.07
CA SER A 94 -2.02 7.69 -5.04
C SER A 94 -2.67 8.18 -3.74
N PHE A 95 -2.02 7.99 -2.59
CA PHE A 95 -2.44 8.55 -1.30
C PHE A 95 -2.50 10.09 -1.34
N GLN A 96 -1.43 10.75 -1.79
CA GLN A 96 -1.38 12.22 -1.86
C GLN A 96 -2.53 12.78 -2.70
N ARG A 97 -2.82 12.17 -3.85
CA ARG A 97 -3.95 12.55 -4.71
C ARG A 97 -5.31 12.31 -4.05
N ALA A 98 -5.48 11.18 -3.36
CA ALA A 98 -6.70 10.87 -2.63
C ALA A 98 -6.96 11.89 -1.51
N TYR A 99 -5.93 12.17 -0.72
CA TYR A 99 -5.97 13.13 0.37
C TYR A 99 -6.30 14.55 -0.12
N ALA A 100 -5.62 15.02 -1.17
CA ALA A 100 -5.90 16.32 -1.77
C ALA A 100 -7.33 16.46 -2.31
N ARG A 101 -7.93 15.36 -2.78
CA ARG A 101 -9.30 15.29 -3.29
C ARG A 101 -10.35 14.99 -2.22
N ARG A 102 -9.93 14.80 -0.97
CA ARG A 102 -10.79 14.33 0.13
C ARG A 102 -11.51 13.00 -0.18
N ASP A 103 -10.87 12.14 -0.97
CA ASP A 103 -11.34 10.77 -1.22
C ASP A 103 -10.89 9.86 -0.09
N LYS A 104 -11.68 9.82 0.98
CA LYS A 104 -11.41 9.01 2.17
C LYS A 104 -11.24 7.52 1.85
N SER A 105 -12.11 6.96 1.02
CA SER A 105 -12.11 5.52 0.72
C SER A 105 -10.80 5.10 0.06
N HIS A 106 -10.36 5.87 -0.94
CA HIS A 106 -9.10 5.60 -1.61
C HIS A 106 -7.89 5.92 -0.74
N ALA A 107 -7.95 6.99 0.08
CA ALA A 107 -6.91 7.31 1.05
C ALA A 107 -6.71 6.17 2.07
N LEU A 108 -7.81 5.62 2.60
CA LEU A 108 -7.82 4.46 3.50
C LEU A 108 -7.12 3.25 2.87
N ALA A 109 -7.47 2.90 1.64
CA ALA A 109 -6.83 1.78 0.94
C ALA A 109 -5.32 1.98 0.76
N MET A 110 -4.90 3.21 0.41
CA MET A 110 -3.47 3.49 0.21
C MET A 110 -2.69 3.54 1.52
N VAL A 111 -3.25 4.05 2.63
CA VAL A 111 -2.55 3.99 3.93
C VAL A 111 -2.47 2.57 4.48
N LEU A 112 -3.49 1.74 4.27
CA LEU A 112 -3.42 0.31 4.59
C LEU A 112 -2.29 -0.37 3.82
N MET A 113 -2.16 -0.05 2.53
CA MET A 113 -1.08 -0.55 1.69
C MET A 113 0.29 -0.10 2.21
N ILE A 114 0.48 1.20 2.52
CA ILE A 114 1.72 1.72 3.10
C ILE A 114 2.04 1.00 4.43
N GLY A 115 1.05 0.85 5.31
CA GLY A 115 1.25 0.23 6.61
C GLY A 115 1.64 -1.25 6.52
N HIS A 116 1.02 -2.01 5.61
CA HIS A 116 1.41 -3.40 5.40
C HIS A 116 2.75 -3.53 4.68
N LEU A 117 3.10 -2.63 3.75
CA LEU A 117 4.46 -2.60 3.16
C LEU A 117 5.54 -2.32 4.22
N PHE A 118 5.26 -1.42 5.17
CA PHE A 118 6.14 -1.18 6.32
C PHE A 118 6.29 -2.42 7.19
N ASN A 119 5.19 -3.07 7.56
CA ASN A 119 5.21 -4.30 8.36
C ASN A 119 5.95 -5.46 7.67
N GLN A 120 6.02 -5.46 6.34
CA GLN A 120 6.77 -6.43 5.55
C GLN A 120 8.23 -6.01 5.29
N GLY A 121 8.68 -4.89 5.85
CA GLY A 121 10.06 -4.39 5.69
C GLY A 121 10.36 -3.83 4.30
N VAL A 122 9.33 -3.45 3.51
CA VAL A 122 9.51 -2.90 2.16
C VAL A 122 9.80 -1.39 2.20
N CYS A 123 9.37 -0.69 3.25
CA CYS A 123 9.66 0.73 3.44
C CYS A 123 10.05 1.02 4.89
N TYR A 124 10.71 2.15 5.11
CA TYR A 124 11.17 2.59 6.42
C TYR A 124 10.05 3.25 7.24
N GLN A 125 10.18 3.18 8.56
CA GLN A 125 9.27 3.78 9.54
C GLN A 125 9.06 5.29 9.34
N LEU A 126 10.06 6.00 8.81
CA LEU A 126 9.99 7.44 8.57
C LEU A 126 8.82 7.81 7.65
N LEU A 127 8.54 6.99 6.62
CA LEU A 127 7.43 7.23 5.72
C LEU A 127 6.08 7.17 6.45
N VAL A 128 5.90 6.18 7.32
CA VAL A 128 4.66 6.02 8.10
C VAL A 128 4.45 7.22 9.02
N LEU A 129 5.50 7.66 9.71
CA LEU A 129 5.46 8.83 10.59
C LEU A 129 5.12 10.11 9.80
N GLN A 130 5.72 10.33 8.63
CA GLN A 130 5.40 11.48 7.78
C GLN A 130 3.94 11.49 7.32
N VAL A 131 3.40 10.33 6.92
CA VAL A 131 1.98 10.20 6.55
C VAL A 131 1.08 10.53 7.74
N LEU A 132 1.41 10.06 8.95
CA LEU A 132 0.68 10.39 10.18
C LEU A 132 0.74 11.87 10.51
N THR A 133 1.91 12.52 10.36
CA THR A 133 2.05 13.97 10.54
C THR A 133 1.12 14.72 9.59
N VAL A 134 1.10 14.38 8.29
CA VAL A 134 0.22 15.03 7.31
C VAL A 134 -1.26 14.88 7.69
N LEU A 135 -1.68 13.69 8.14
CA LEU A 135 -3.06 13.44 8.52
C LEU A 135 -3.50 14.19 9.78
N LEU A 136 -2.58 14.48 10.70
CA LEU A 136 -2.85 15.07 12.02
C LEU A 136 -2.44 16.55 12.15
N GLU A 137 -1.81 17.13 11.13
CA GLU A 137 -1.41 18.54 11.11
C GLU A 137 -2.65 19.46 11.15
N ARG A 138 -3.62 19.20 10.27
CA ARG A 138 -4.91 19.90 10.20
C ARG A 138 -6.03 18.86 10.25
N PRO A 139 -6.35 18.34 11.44
CA PRO A 139 -7.21 17.18 11.59
C PRO A 139 -8.65 17.49 11.17
N THR A 140 -9.22 16.58 10.40
CA THR A 140 -10.66 16.46 10.16
C THR A 140 -11.13 15.11 10.66
N ASP A 141 -12.44 14.92 10.78
CA ASP A 141 -13.02 13.62 11.14
C ASP A 141 -12.46 12.48 10.27
N ASP A 142 -12.39 12.70 8.96
CA ASP A 142 -11.87 11.70 8.03
C ASP A 142 -10.36 11.49 8.14
N SER A 143 -9.56 12.56 8.31
CA SER A 143 -8.10 12.41 8.39
C SER A 143 -7.68 11.72 9.68
N VAL A 144 -8.41 11.96 10.79
CA VAL A 144 -8.20 11.27 12.07
C VAL A 144 -8.58 9.80 11.92
N GLU A 145 -9.70 9.45 11.28
CA GLU A 145 -10.06 8.05 11.05
C GLU A 145 -9.01 7.30 10.22
N VAL A 146 -8.51 7.93 9.15
CA VAL A 146 -7.44 7.40 8.31
C VAL A 146 -6.15 7.20 9.12
N ALA A 147 -5.78 8.16 9.98
CA ALA A 147 -4.62 8.07 10.85
C ALA A 147 -4.75 6.91 11.86
N LEU A 148 -5.93 6.76 12.48
CA LEU A 148 -6.20 5.68 13.43
C LEU A 148 -6.08 4.31 12.77
N VAL A 149 -6.56 4.15 11.52
CA VAL A 149 -6.37 2.91 10.76
C VAL A 149 -4.89 2.63 10.53
N LEU A 150 -4.12 3.62 10.10
CA LEU A 150 -2.68 3.46 9.89
C LEU A 150 -1.93 3.10 11.17
N ILE A 151 -2.27 3.73 12.31
CA ILE A 151 -1.69 3.43 13.63
C ILE A 151 -2.05 2.01 14.06
N ARG A 152 -3.32 1.59 13.90
CA ARG A 152 -3.75 0.22 14.23
C ARG A 152 -2.95 -0.81 13.43
N THR A 153 -2.68 -0.54 12.16
CA THR A 153 -1.91 -1.43 11.29
C THR A 153 -0.42 -1.46 11.65
N THR A 154 0.17 -0.32 12.02
CA THR A 154 1.65 -0.16 12.09
C THR A 154 2.20 -0.02 13.52
N GLY A 155 1.34 0.17 14.51
CA GLY A 155 1.71 0.57 15.87
C GLY A 155 2.71 -0.38 16.54
N LYS A 156 2.53 -1.69 16.40
CA LYS A 156 3.49 -2.68 16.92
C LYS A 156 4.88 -2.51 16.30
N SER A 157 4.95 -2.38 14.98
CA SER A 157 6.22 -2.21 14.26
C SER A 157 6.88 -0.86 14.55
N LEU A 158 6.09 0.20 14.69
CA LEU A 158 6.59 1.52 15.11
C LEU A 158 7.11 1.51 16.55
N MET A 159 6.46 0.79 17.46
CA MET A 159 6.93 0.65 18.84
C MET A 159 8.32 0.01 18.92
N LEU A 160 8.61 -0.94 18.02
CA LEU A 160 9.90 -1.62 17.95
C LEU A 160 10.98 -0.80 17.23
N THR A 161 10.60 0.01 16.23
CA THR A 161 11.56 0.68 15.33
C THR A 161 11.71 2.18 15.56
N SER A 162 10.71 2.82 16.17
CA SER A 162 10.69 4.25 16.51
C SER A 162 9.68 4.54 17.64
N PRO A 163 9.96 4.09 18.88
CA PRO A 163 9.07 4.31 20.01
C PRO A 163 8.85 5.80 20.30
N ALA A 164 9.88 6.64 20.15
CA ALA A 164 9.76 8.10 20.30
C ALA A 164 8.84 8.72 19.25
N GLY A 165 8.93 8.26 17.99
CA GLY A 165 8.05 8.72 16.92
C GLY A 165 6.59 8.33 17.15
N LEU A 166 6.35 7.09 17.59
CA LEU A 166 5.01 6.64 17.96
C LEU A 166 4.46 7.45 19.14
N HIS A 167 5.26 7.67 20.17
CA HIS A 167 4.86 8.46 21.34
C HIS A 167 4.44 9.89 20.94
N ALA A 168 5.20 10.56 20.07
CA ALA A 168 4.84 11.89 19.57
C ALA A 168 3.49 11.90 18.84
N VAL A 169 3.20 10.88 18.02
CA VAL A 169 1.90 10.74 17.34
C VAL A 169 0.77 10.51 18.35
N MET A 170 0.98 9.63 19.34
CA MET A 170 -0.02 9.34 20.38
C MET A 170 -0.30 10.57 21.25
N GLU A 171 0.72 11.36 21.57
CA GLU A 171 0.56 12.62 22.29
C GLU A 171 -0.23 13.64 21.48
N ARG A 172 0.01 13.74 20.16
CA ARG A 172 -0.82 14.59 19.29
C ARG A 172 -2.28 14.15 19.30
N LEU A 173 -2.56 12.86 19.20
CA LEU A 173 -3.94 12.35 19.32
C LEU A 173 -4.56 12.69 20.68
N ARG A 174 -3.81 12.56 21.77
CA ARG A 174 -4.27 12.93 23.12
C ARG A 174 -4.63 14.41 23.22
N GLN A 175 -3.87 15.30 22.60
CA GLN A 175 -4.19 16.73 22.54
C GLN A 175 -5.51 16.97 21.80
N LEU A 176 -5.72 16.30 20.66
CA LEU A 176 -6.95 16.43 19.87
C LEU A 176 -8.21 16.00 20.63
N LEU A 177 -8.10 15.00 21.52
CA LEU A 177 -9.20 14.59 22.38
C LEU A 177 -9.56 15.67 23.41
N HIS A 178 -8.55 16.36 23.98
CA HIS A 178 -8.76 17.42 24.96
C HIS A 178 -9.22 18.75 24.35
N GLU A 179 -8.83 19.06 23.11
CA GLU A 179 -9.23 20.27 22.36
C GLU A 179 -10.72 20.25 21.91
N GLY A 180 -11.56 19.43 22.57
CA GLY A 180 -12.80 18.79 22.13
C GLY A 180 -14.01 19.62 21.66
N GLY A 181 -13.81 20.73 20.95
CA GLY A 181 -14.87 21.51 20.30
C GLY A 181 -14.98 21.35 18.78
N LYS A 182 -14.04 20.68 18.11
CA LYS A 182 -13.94 20.65 16.63
C LYS A 182 -13.98 19.26 15.99
N ILE A 183 -13.99 18.18 16.78
CA ILE A 183 -13.99 16.80 16.29
C ILE A 183 -15.26 16.13 16.79
N ASN A 184 -15.92 15.35 15.93
CA ASN A 184 -17.19 14.70 16.26
C ASN A 184 -17.02 13.70 17.42
N LYS A 185 -18.03 13.59 18.29
CA LYS A 185 -18.08 12.64 19.41
C LYS A 185 -17.88 11.17 19.01
N ARG A 186 -18.14 10.80 17.75
CA ARG A 186 -17.85 9.46 17.24
C ARG A 186 -16.34 9.15 17.21
N ILE A 187 -15.52 10.19 17.07
CA ILE A 187 -14.07 10.09 16.88
C ILE A 187 -13.32 10.32 18.18
N GLN A 188 -13.89 11.13 19.09
CA GLN A 188 -13.47 11.21 20.50
C GLN A 188 -13.65 9.86 21.21
#